data_AF-A0A524E5U5-F1
#
_entry.id   AF-A0A524E5U5-F1
#
_cell.length_a   1.000
_cell.length_b   1.000
_cell.length_c   1.000
_cell.angle_alpha   90.00
_cell.angle_beta   90.00
_cell.angle_gamma   90.00
#
_symmetry.space_group_name_H-M   'P 1'
#
loop_
_entity.id
_entity.type
_entity.pdbx_description
1 polymer ?
#
loop_
_entity_poly.entity_id
_entity_poly.type
_entity_poly.pdbx_seq_one_letter_code
_entity_poly.pdbx_strand_id
1 'polypeptide(L)'
;MNKKTIYLYMIPVLIICGGLCLLSINKTTDLISKNQIEIIERDNPYESTNEVPLEYYQHLDLNGEYVYNVTQFGDNEAWWWYFAGFRGMFKSDPGGKININFTGFYDRDPNDWGDEFPETNMPYYDIEIYNKSGPPANFEANNISNSEVAGVLTLGYNGFQSGFLIPISNLTNLKEMALGQATGSANGEVMVEESFNFLYISFEEDSQNIMTYLIYDRWTGLLVWAETYSYGFKMEIQSLNFTFNYDLEYNYTVNQFIGPKLWNSFMGERGYFNSSYGNHILVNFTGFYDKEPTDDSCFSAPIPFINITFVNNETFYNISNTEAGDALVIGYNKFYSGFLISTENLTLLKDLAITEALGSTNGIVTIKETKLTIKITYDQIDGDQFTSLIYDIRTGLLLWVYTESSEDILEITIEGITPGQYSVGLSNPFFSDDDEDDKLTRESTLSEETLILFISIVSGVVLFTTALSLYASKVKNVEPKFILIGIVGIACFTSLITYSYGLMPIPEIIKEKKEGEVDDITLIVDFGDSTVKLWDDISTDEDDTVFDLLRDYCDVEYEDYGENGVLVTSIDGYENGEKNWFYGVNGEKIGYSCSKYEVEDGDIINWIYGDDYSPP
;
A
#
# COMPACT_ATOMS: atom_id res chain seq x y z
N MET A 1 -40.23 6.58 -45.65
CA MET A 1 -41.15 7.12 -44.63
C MET A 1 -41.03 8.65 -44.64
N ASN A 2 -42.12 9.41 -44.78
CA ASN A 2 -42.07 10.87 -44.91
C ASN A 2 -41.71 11.51 -43.56
N LYS A 3 -40.80 12.51 -43.53
CA LYS A 3 -40.37 13.21 -42.30
C LYS A 3 -41.54 13.69 -41.45
N LYS A 4 -42.67 14.08 -42.07
CA LYS A 4 -43.90 14.47 -41.35
C LYS A 4 -44.54 13.36 -40.53
N THR A 5 -44.41 12.09 -40.94
CA THR A 5 -44.97 10.95 -40.22
C THR A 5 -44.15 10.64 -38.96
N ILE A 6 -42.83 10.84 -38.98
CA ILE A 6 -41.95 10.61 -37.82
C ILE A 6 -42.24 11.62 -36.70
N TYR A 7 -42.44 12.90 -37.03
CA TYR A 7 -42.78 13.92 -36.03
C TYR A 7 -44.15 13.69 -35.37
N LEU A 8 -45.11 13.12 -36.09
CA LEU A 8 -46.45 12.87 -35.56
C LEU A 8 -46.48 11.74 -34.50
N TYR A 9 -45.55 10.79 -34.57
CA TYR A 9 -45.42 9.71 -33.58
C TYR A 9 -44.46 10.03 -32.44
N MET A 10 -43.50 10.95 -32.64
CA MET A 10 -42.55 11.31 -31.59
C MET A 10 -43.14 12.21 -30.50
N ILE A 11 -44.08 13.10 -30.84
CA ILE A 11 -44.66 14.04 -29.88
C ILE A 11 -45.47 13.34 -28.77
N PRO A 12 -46.34 12.34 -29.06
CA PRO A 12 -47.03 11.58 -28.02
C PRO A 12 -46.09 10.79 -27.11
N VAL A 13 -45.00 10.23 -27.66
CA VAL A 13 -44.01 9.45 -26.89
C VAL A 13 -43.27 10.36 -25.91
N LEU A 14 -42.86 11.56 -26.35
CA LEU A 14 -42.22 12.55 -25.46
C LEU A 14 -43.16 13.03 -24.34
N ILE A 15 -44.45 13.18 -24.60
CA ILE A 15 -45.44 13.57 -23.59
C ILE A 15 -45.68 12.44 -22.57
N ILE A 16 -45.73 11.19 -23.02
CA ILE A 16 -45.90 10.02 -22.14
C ILE A 16 -44.64 9.81 -21.27
N CYS A 17 -43.45 9.93 -21.85
CA CYS A 17 -42.19 9.86 -21.10
C CYS A 17 -42.06 11.02 -20.09
N GLY A 18 -42.44 12.24 -20.47
CA GLY A 18 -42.43 13.39 -19.56
C GLY A 18 -43.42 13.24 -18.39
N GLY A 19 -44.61 12.69 -18.63
CA GLY A 19 -45.61 12.42 -17.60
C GLY A 19 -45.19 11.32 -16.61
N LEU A 20 -44.50 10.27 -17.10
CA LEU A 20 -43.98 9.20 -16.25
C LEU A 20 -42.80 9.68 -15.38
N CYS A 21 -41.93 10.55 -15.90
CA CYS A 21 -40.87 11.18 -15.10
C CYS A 21 -41.44 12.09 -13.99
N LEU A 22 -42.51 12.86 -14.26
CA LEU A 22 -43.15 13.71 -13.26
C LEU A 22 -43.89 12.92 -12.17
N LEU A 23 -44.46 11.76 -12.49
CA LEU A 23 -45.08 10.85 -11.51
C LEU A 23 -44.05 10.14 -10.63
N SER A 24 -42.86 9.85 -11.17
CA SER A 24 -41.73 9.32 -10.39
C SER A 24 -41.25 10.34 -9.34
N ILE A 25 -41.04 11.60 -9.75
CA ILE A 25 -40.55 12.68 -8.87
C ILE A 25 -41.51 12.98 -7.71
N ASN A 26 -42.83 12.93 -7.95
CA ASN A 26 -43.84 13.20 -6.92
C ASN A 26 -43.97 12.07 -5.87
N LYS A 27 -43.67 10.81 -6.22
CA LYS A 27 -43.68 9.72 -5.23
C LYS A 27 -42.46 9.77 -4.30
N THR A 28 -41.31 10.20 -4.81
CA THR A 28 -40.08 10.34 -4.02
C THR A 28 -40.18 11.51 -3.04
N THR A 29 -40.85 12.60 -3.42
CA THR A 29 -41.03 13.78 -2.54
C THR A 29 -42.01 13.55 -1.39
N ASP A 30 -43.04 12.71 -1.55
CA ASP A 30 -43.95 12.35 -0.46
C ASP A 30 -43.28 11.46 0.61
N LEU A 31 -42.30 10.62 0.22
CA LEU A 31 -41.50 9.81 1.14
C LEU A 31 -40.47 10.64 1.93
N ILE A 32 -39.87 11.66 1.30
CA ILE A 32 -38.89 12.55 1.94
C ILE A 32 -39.55 13.48 2.98
N SER A 33 -40.84 13.82 2.82
CA SER A 33 -41.55 14.73 3.73
C SER A 33 -41.96 14.14 5.09
N LYS A 34 -41.72 12.84 5.32
CA LYS A 34 -42.16 12.10 6.51
C LYS A 34 -41.04 11.50 7.37
N ASN A 35 -39.79 11.90 7.19
CA ASN A 35 -38.71 11.55 8.12
C ASN A 35 -38.89 12.29 9.46
N GLN A 36 -39.80 11.80 10.30
CA GLN A 36 -39.59 11.88 11.74
C GLN A 36 -38.56 10.80 12.08
N ILE A 37 -37.44 11.21 12.65
CA ILE A 37 -36.41 10.31 13.19
C ILE A 37 -37.07 9.53 14.33
N GLU A 38 -37.42 8.27 14.07
CA GLU A 38 -37.88 7.34 15.09
C GLU A 38 -36.63 6.65 15.63
N ILE A 39 -36.20 7.02 16.84
CA ILE A 39 -35.07 6.37 17.52
C ILE A 39 -35.53 4.95 17.88
N ILE A 40 -35.02 3.96 17.18
CA ILE A 40 -35.29 2.54 17.48
C ILE A 40 -34.24 2.10 18.51
N GLU A 41 -34.55 2.28 19.80
CA GLU A 41 -33.76 1.68 20.88
C GLU A 41 -34.01 0.17 20.90
N ARG A 42 -32.94 -0.62 20.81
CA ARG A 42 -32.98 -2.06 21.02
C ARG A 42 -32.38 -2.34 22.40
N ASP A 43 -33.23 -2.74 23.34
CA ASP A 43 -32.74 -3.32 24.60
C ASP A 43 -31.94 -4.58 24.24
N ASN A 44 -30.61 -4.53 24.38
CA ASN A 44 -29.77 -5.70 24.16
C ASN A 44 -29.99 -6.67 25.33
N PRO A 45 -30.52 -7.89 25.12
CA PRO A 45 -30.81 -8.81 26.22
C PRO A 45 -29.54 -9.46 26.81
N TYR A 46 -28.36 -9.15 26.27
CA TYR A 46 -27.08 -9.75 26.66
C TYR A 46 -26.36 -8.89 27.70
N GLU A 47 -25.75 -9.53 28.69
CA GLU A 47 -24.97 -8.84 29.73
C GLU A 47 -23.70 -8.25 29.09
N SER A 48 -23.54 -6.93 29.13
CA SER A 48 -22.30 -6.28 28.70
C SER A 48 -21.17 -6.66 29.65
N THR A 49 -19.99 -6.91 29.10
CA THR A 49 -18.76 -6.84 29.89
C THR A 49 -18.26 -5.40 29.84
N ASN A 50 -18.02 -4.79 31.01
CA ASN A 50 -17.40 -3.47 31.10
C ASN A 50 -15.86 -3.55 30.95
N GLU A 51 -15.33 -4.72 30.64
CA GLU A 51 -13.90 -5.00 30.49
C GLU A 51 -13.62 -5.30 29.02
N VAL A 52 -12.48 -4.80 28.52
CA VAL A 52 -12.06 -5.09 27.14
C VAL A 52 -11.56 -6.53 27.08
N PRO A 53 -12.10 -7.39 26.21
CA PRO A 53 -11.65 -8.78 26.05
C PRO A 53 -10.16 -8.86 25.68
N LEU A 54 -9.49 -9.94 26.08
CA LEU A 54 -8.03 -10.11 25.96
C LEU A 54 -7.52 -10.08 24.51
N GLU A 55 -8.39 -10.41 23.56
CA GLU A 55 -8.14 -10.39 22.13
C GLU A 55 -8.05 -8.97 21.53
N TYR A 56 -8.52 -7.96 22.27
CA TYR A 56 -8.49 -6.53 21.87
C TYR A 56 -7.49 -5.72 22.71
N TYR A 57 -7.27 -4.47 22.29
CA TYR A 57 -6.38 -3.55 22.99
C TYR A 57 -6.93 -3.15 24.37
N GLN A 58 -6.21 -3.53 25.42
CA GLN A 58 -6.67 -3.41 26.81
C GLN A 58 -6.85 -1.96 27.30
N HIS A 59 -6.33 -0.96 26.57
CA HIS A 59 -6.48 0.45 26.89
C HIS A 59 -7.39 1.19 25.89
N LEU A 60 -8.26 0.46 25.19
CA LEU A 60 -9.31 1.06 24.37
C LEU A 60 -10.21 1.95 25.24
N ASP A 61 -10.47 3.18 24.78
CA ASP A 61 -11.34 4.11 25.50
C ASP A 61 -12.80 3.81 25.15
N LEU A 62 -13.43 2.92 25.91
CA LEU A 62 -14.83 2.56 25.71
C LEU A 62 -15.81 3.73 25.97
N ASN A 63 -15.34 4.84 26.55
CA ASN A 63 -16.15 6.06 26.73
C ASN A 63 -15.76 7.16 25.73
N GLY A 64 -14.82 6.88 24.84
CA GLY A 64 -14.31 7.80 23.84
C GLY A 64 -15.20 7.85 22.61
N GLU A 65 -15.19 9.01 21.95
CA GLU A 65 -15.79 9.19 20.63
C GLU A 65 -14.73 9.05 19.56
N TYR A 66 -14.93 8.12 18.64
CA TYR A 66 -14.08 7.91 17.48
C TYR A 66 -14.76 8.50 16.25
N VAL A 67 -14.07 9.43 15.59
CA VAL A 67 -14.59 10.29 14.53
C VAL A 67 -13.84 10.02 13.24
N TYR A 68 -14.60 9.73 12.19
CA TYR A 68 -14.09 9.49 10.86
C TYR A 68 -14.53 10.62 9.95
N ASN A 69 -13.58 11.29 9.30
CA ASN A 69 -13.85 12.26 8.26
C ASN A 69 -14.20 11.54 6.96
N VAL A 70 -15.30 11.95 6.32
CA VAL A 70 -15.75 11.41 5.04
C VAL A 70 -15.09 12.19 3.91
N THR A 71 -14.31 11.53 3.07
CA THR A 71 -13.70 12.15 1.87
C THR A 71 -14.49 11.83 0.60
N GLN A 72 -15.18 10.69 0.59
CA GLN A 72 -16.12 10.30 -0.45
C GLN A 72 -17.33 9.57 0.14
N PHE A 73 -18.51 9.83 -0.43
CA PHE A 73 -19.73 9.14 -0.06
C PHE A 73 -20.66 9.05 -1.27
N GLY A 74 -21.28 7.89 -1.46
CA GLY A 74 -22.20 7.61 -2.55
C GLY A 74 -23.53 8.36 -2.41
N ASP A 75 -24.50 7.95 -3.22
CA ASP A 75 -25.87 8.43 -3.06
C ASP A 75 -26.52 7.89 -1.77
N ASN A 76 -27.76 8.30 -1.49
CA ASN A 76 -28.51 7.83 -0.32
C ASN A 76 -28.58 6.30 -0.27
N GLU A 77 -28.06 5.72 0.80
CA GLU A 77 -28.08 4.28 1.02
C GLU A 77 -29.06 3.91 2.13
N ALA A 78 -29.65 2.73 2.05
CA ALA A 78 -30.55 2.24 3.08
C ALA A 78 -29.74 1.52 4.17
N TRP A 79 -29.97 1.86 5.43
CA TRP A 79 -29.55 1.00 6.53
C TRP A 79 -30.47 -0.22 6.53
N TRP A 80 -30.07 -1.23 5.76
CA TRP A 80 -30.79 -2.46 5.59
C TRP A 80 -29.89 -3.62 5.97
N TRP A 81 -30.03 -4.06 7.22
CA TRP A 81 -29.46 -5.33 7.65
C TRP A 81 -30.51 -6.41 7.48
N TYR A 82 -30.12 -7.53 6.87
CA TYR A 82 -31.03 -8.60 6.42
C TYR A 82 -32.01 -9.06 7.51
N PHE A 83 -31.66 -8.85 8.79
CA PHE A 83 -32.42 -9.34 9.94
C PHE A 83 -32.90 -8.27 10.92
N ALA A 84 -32.26 -7.09 10.96
CA ALA A 84 -32.77 -5.96 11.75
C ALA A 84 -33.85 -5.16 10.99
N GLY A 85 -33.98 -5.38 9.68
CA GLY A 85 -34.90 -4.66 8.82
C GLY A 85 -34.39 -3.28 8.44
N PHE A 86 -35.29 -2.47 7.89
CA PHE A 86 -34.99 -1.11 7.47
C PHE A 86 -34.97 -0.17 8.68
N ARG A 87 -33.81 0.44 8.98
CA ARG A 87 -33.68 1.44 10.07
C ARG A 87 -33.75 2.88 9.59
N GLY A 88 -33.54 3.13 8.30
CA GLY A 88 -33.58 4.47 7.73
C GLY A 88 -32.70 4.58 6.49
N MET A 89 -32.74 5.74 5.84
CA MET A 89 -31.74 6.09 4.83
C MET A 89 -30.63 6.87 5.51
N PHE A 90 -29.38 6.59 5.14
CA PHE A 90 -28.23 7.36 5.57
C PHE A 90 -27.48 7.95 4.39
N LYS A 91 -26.84 9.09 4.63
CA LYS A 91 -26.01 9.79 3.66
C LYS A 91 -25.00 10.66 4.41
N SER A 92 -23.82 10.83 3.84
CA SER A 92 -22.90 11.93 4.14
C SER A 92 -22.46 12.63 2.84
N ASP A 93 -21.63 13.66 2.96
CA ASP A 93 -20.99 14.36 1.85
C ASP A 93 -19.49 14.54 2.21
N PRO A 94 -18.58 14.73 1.24
CA PRO A 94 -17.18 15.04 1.52
C PRO A 94 -17.00 16.21 2.52
N GLY A 95 -16.29 15.95 3.62
CA GLY A 95 -16.14 16.81 4.80
C GLY A 95 -17.21 16.61 5.88
N GLY A 96 -18.10 15.63 5.72
CA GLY A 96 -18.97 15.10 6.77
C GLY A 96 -18.24 14.17 7.71
N LYS A 97 -18.97 13.58 8.67
CA LYS A 97 -18.39 12.74 9.72
C LYS A 97 -19.20 11.49 9.98
N ILE A 98 -18.52 10.43 10.39
CA ILE A 98 -19.11 9.26 11.04
C ILE A 98 -18.52 9.19 12.44
N ASN A 99 -19.37 9.28 13.46
CA ASN A 99 -18.97 9.15 14.84
C ASN A 99 -19.38 7.76 15.33
N ILE A 100 -18.47 7.06 16.01
CA ILE A 100 -18.75 5.80 16.67
C ILE A 100 -18.37 5.93 18.15
N ASN A 101 -19.27 5.46 19.01
CA ASN A 101 -19.08 5.38 20.46
C ASN A 101 -19.26 3.92 20.87
N PHE A 102 -18.28 3.34 21.56
CA PHE A 102 -18.39 1.96 22.02
C PHE A 102 -19.50 1.83 23.08
N THR A 103 -20.36 0.82 22.92
CA THR A 103 -21.35 0.44 23.95
C THR A 103 -20.90 -0.77 24.76
N GLY A 104 -19.80 -1.42 24.36
CA GLY A 104 -19.18 -2.55 25.04
C GLY A 104 -18.96 -3.76 24.13
N PHE A 105 -18.71 -4.91 24.75
CA PHE A 105 -18.58 -6.19 24.08
C PHE A 105 -19.69 -7.13 24.51
N TYR A 106 -20.34 -7.77 23.54
CA TYR A 106 -21.50 -8.63 23.74
C TYR A 106 -21.35 -9.90 22.91
N ASP A 107 -22.18 -10.90 23.20
CA ASP A 107 -22.36 -12.01 22.27
C ASP A 107 -22.95 -11.50 20.96
N ARG A 108 -22.61 -12.19 19.87
CA ARG A 108 -23.17 -11.97 18.54
C ARG A 108 -24.70 -12.05 18.61
N ASP A 109 -25.39 -11.11 17.96
CA ASP A 109 -26.84 -11.21 17.81
C ASP A 109 -27.14 -12.52 17.05
N PRO A 110 -28.08 -13.37 17.49
CA PRO A 110 -28.39 -14.63 16.80
C PRO A 110 -28.81 -14.48 15.34
N ASN A 111 -29.15 -13.27 14.91
CA ASN A 111 -29.47 -12.95 13.53
C ASN A 111 -28.28 -12.35 12.75
N ASP A 112 -27.17 -12.05 13.41
CA ASP A 112 -25.94 -11.57 12.79
C ASP A 112 -25.08 -12.78 12.41
N TRP A 113 -25.22 -13.28 11.19
CA TRP A 113 -24.50 -14.48 10.72
C TRP A 113 -23.82 -14.21 9.38
N GLY A 114 -22.86 -15.06 9.04
CA GLY A 114 -22.21 -15.04 7.72
C GLY A 114 -20.89 -14.30 7.66
N ASP A 115 -20.29 -14.00 8.81
CA ASP A 115 -18.92 -13.54 8.91
C ASP A 115 -18.07 -14.43 9.84
N GLU A 116 -16.76 -14.31 9.73
CA GLU A 116 -15.75 -15.16 10.37
C GLU A 116 -15.31 -14.65 11.76
N PHE A 117 -15.86 -13.54 12.25
CA PHE A 117 -15.49 -12.97 13.55
C PHE A 117 -16.12 -13.74 14.72
N PRO A 118 -15.56 -13.64 15.94
CA PRO A 118 -16.01 -14.43 17.09
C PRO A 118 -17.52 -14.31 17.42
N GLU A 119 -18.09 -15.40 17.90
CA GLU A 119 -19.49 -15.48 18.40
C GLU A 119 -19.70 -14.77 19.74
N THR A 120 -18.62 -14.60 20.50
CA THR A 120 -18.59 -13.94 21.81
C THR A 120 -17.66 -12.74 21.75
N ASN A 121 -17.79 -11.78 22.66
CA ASN A 121 -16.89 -10.63 22.75
C ASN A 121 -16.89 -9.75 21.48
N MET A 122 -18.01 -9.68 20.77
CA MET A 122 -18.14 -8.82 19.60
C MET A 122 -18.28 -7.35 20.03
N PRO A 123 -17.58 -6.39 19.39
CA PRO A 123 -17.73 -4.98 19.68
C PRO A 123 -19.09 -4.45 19.22
N TYR A 124 -19.69 -3.55 20.00
CA TYR A 124 -20.92 -2.84 19.64
C TYR A 124 -20.73 -1.34 19.78
N TYR A 125 -21.48 -0.58 18.97
CA TYR A 125 -21.38 0.87 18.88
C TYR A 125 -22.72 1.58 18.81
N ASP A 126 -22.76 2.80 19.31
CA ASP A 126 -23.67 3.83 18.82
C ASP A 126 -23.00 4.53 17.63
N ILE A 127 -23.71 4.68 16.52
CA ILE A 127 -23.22 5.32 15.30
C ILE A 127 -24.07 6.53 14.93
N GLU A 128 -23.39 7.63 14.61
CA GLU A 128 -24.00 8.87 14.13
C GLU A 128 -23.33 9.32 12.83
N ILE A 129 -24.13 9.61 11.80
CA ILE A 129 -23.63 10.04 10.49
C ILE A 129 -24.07 11.46 10.20
N TYR A 130 -23.10 12.34 9.95
CA TYR A 130 -23.28 13.77 9.75
C TYR A 130 -22.94 14.19 8.32
N ASN A 131 -23.70 15.15 7.77
CA ASN A 131 -23.27 15.93 6.60
C ASN A 131 -22.20 16.96 7.01
N LYS A 132 -21.50 17.50 6.00
CA LYS A 132 -20.57 18.62 6.16
C LYS A 132 -21.16 19.84 6.88
N SER A 133 -22.48 20.07 6.77
CA SER A 133 -23.17 21.16 7.46
C SER A 133 -23.12 21.06 8.98
N GLY A 134 -22.72 19.90 9.52
CA GLY A 134 -22.76 19.62 10.94
C GLY A 134 -24.18 19.27 11.41
N PRO A 135 -24.44 19.37 12.72
CA PRO A 135 -25.65 18.83 13.34
C PRO A 135 -26.97 19.45 12.81
N PRO A 136 -28.09 18.71 12.93
CA PRO A 136 -28.22 17.39 13.56
C PRO A 136 -27.64 16.25 12.71
N ALA A 137 -27.43 15.06 13.31
CA ALA A 137 -27.06 13.88 12.54
C ALA A 137 -28.13 13.56 11.50
N ASN A 138 -27.70 13.08 10.33
CA ASN A 138 -28.63 12.61 9.29
C ASN A 138 -29.20 11.24 9.62
N PHE A 139 -28.42 10.44 10.36
CA PHE A 139 -28.74 9.08 10.72
C PHE A 139 -28.08 8.75 12.05
N GLU A 140 -28.81 8.05 12.91
CA GLU A 140 -28.37 7.57 14.21
C GLU A 140 -28.83 6.12 14.37
N ALA A 141 -27.96 5.24 14.84
CA ALA A 141 -28.32 3.89 15.22
C ALA A 141 -27.55 3.49 16.48
N ASN A 142 -28.28 2.96 17.46
CA ASN A 142 -27.71 2.66 18.76
C ASN A 142 -27.49 1.16 18.93
N ASN A 143 -26.42 0.83 19.64
CA ASN A 143 -26.01 -0.52 20.02
C ASN A 143 -26.06 -1.50 18.84
N ILE A 144 -25.24 -1.21 17.83
CA ILE A 144 -25.07 -1.99 16.61
C ILE A 144 -23.79 -2.79 16.68
N SER A 145 -23.85 -4.07 16.32
CA SER A 145 -22.68 -4.94 16.26
C SER A 145 -21.68 -4.50 15.20
N ASN A 146 -20.41 -4.84 15.42
CA ASN A 146 -19.36 -4.59 14.45
C ASN A 146 -19.63 -5.22 13.08
N SER A 147 -20.19 -6.42 13.04
CA SER A 147 -20.57 -7.09 11.80
C SER A 147 -21.75 -6.43 11.08
N GLU A 148 -22.80 -5.97 11.79
CA GLU A 148 -23.90 -5.21 11.16
C GLU A 148 -23.38 -3.90 10.56
N VAL A 149 -22.52 -3.18 11.29
CA VAL A 149 -21.90 -1.96 10.76
C VAL A 149 -21.00 -2.26 9.56
N ALA A 150 -20.20 -3.33 9.64
CA ALA A 150 -19.32 -3.75 8.55
C ALA A 150 -20.10 -4.00 7.27
N GLY A 151 -21.17 -4.79 7.34
CA GLY A 151 -21.96 -5.11 6.15
C GLY A 151 -22.74 -3.91 5.60
N VAL A 152 -23.28 -3.04 6.45
CA VAL A 152 -24.04 -1.85 6.00
C VAL A 152 -23.12 -0.79 5.38
N LEU A 153 -21.94 -0.56 5.98
CA LEU A 153 -20.97 0.40 5.48
C LEU A 153 -19.98 -0.21 4.49
N THR A 154 -20.13 -1.49 4.13
CA THR A 154 -19.23 -2.24 3.23
C THR A 154 -17.77 -2.27 3.72
N LEU A 155 -17.56 -2.22 5.04
CA LEU A 155 -16.25 -2.32 5.70
C LEU A 155 -15.84 -3.79 5.85
N GLY A 156 -15.82 -4.51 4.74
CA GLY A 156 -15.60 -5.94 4.70
C GLY A 156 -16.06 -6.56 3.38
N TYR A 157 -15.73 -7.83 3.20
CA TYR A 157 -16.05 -8.59 1.99
C TYR A 157 -16.26 -10.06 2.35
N ASN A 158 -17.12 -10.78 1.61
CA ASN A 158 -17.44 -12.17 1.90
C ASN A 158 -17.70 -12.39 3.42
N GLY A 159 -17.04 -13.36 4.06
CA GLY A 159 -17.10 -13.56 5.50
C GLY A 159 -16.17 -12.65 6.31
N PHE A 160 -15.31 -11.84 5.69
CA PHE A 160 -14.42 -10.91 6.40
C PHE A 160 -15.10 -9.56 6.66
N GLN A 161 -16.09 -9.55 7.56
CA GLN A 161 -16.85 -8.34 7.94
C GLN A 161 -16.21 -7.62 9.15
N SER A 162 -15.07 -6.96 8.90
CA SER A 162 -14.15 -6.50 9.95
C SER A 162 -14.53 -5.19 10.64
N GLY A 163 -15.33 -4.34 10.00
CA GLY A 163 -15.96 -3.19 10.66
C GLY A 163 -14.95 -2.12 11.13
N PHE A 164 -15.15 -1.61 12.35
CA PHE A 164 -14.32 -0.53 12.91
C PHE A 164 -13.25 -1.01 13.90
N LEU A 165 -13.37 -2.24 14.41
CA LEU A 165 -12.42 -2.81 15.38
C LEU A 165 -12.15 -4.28 15.08
N ILE A 166 -10.88 -4.63 14.94
CA ILE A 166 -10.40 -6.01 14.78
C ILE A 166 -9.68 -6.50 16.05
N PRO A 167 -9.66 -7.82 16.32
CA PRO A 167 -8.82 -8.38 17.36
C PRO A 167 -7.34 -8.30 16.95
N ILE A 168 -6.46 -8.05 17.91
CA ILE A 168 -5.01 -7.82 17.67
C ILE A 168 -4.12 -8.87 18.34
N SER A 169 -4.67 -9.75 19.18
CA SER A 169 -3.86 -10.74 19.90
C SER A 169 -3.26 -11.83 18.99
N ASN A 170 -3.83 -12.05 17.80
CA ASN A 170 -3.35 -13.02 16.83
C ASN A 170 -3.55 -12.51 15.40
N LEU A 171 -2.69 -11.57 15.00
CA LEU A 171 -2.73 -10.99 13.65
C LEU A 171 -2.49 -12.04 12.57
N THR A 172 -1.65 -13.06 12.80
CA THR A 172 -1.44 -14.15 11.83
C THR A 172 -2.76 -14.83 11.45
N ASN A 173 -3.53 -15.27 12.44
CA ASN A 173 -4.85 -15.87 12.19
C ASN A 173 -5.83 -14.89 11.52
N LEU A 174 -5.78 -13.60 11.86
CA LEU A 174 -6.61 -12.59 11.20
C LEU A 174 -6.25 -12.41 9.72
N LYS A 175 -4.95 -12.42 9.39
CA LYS A 175 -4.46 -12.35 8.01
C LYS A 175 -4.86 -13.59 7.21
N GLU A 176 -4.69 -14.78 7.77
CA GLU A 176 -5.16 -16.04 7.18
C GLU A 176 -6.67 -16.04 6.94
N MET A 177 -7.45 -15.54 7.92
CA MET A 177 -8.89 -15.37 7.78
C MET A 177 -9.24 -14.43 6.63
N ALA A 178 -8.55 -13.29 6.50
CA ALA A 178 -8.77 -12.35 5.38
C ALA A 178 -8.45 -13.00 4.03
N LEU A 179 -7.30 -13.68 3.91
CA LEU A 179 -6.86 -14.37 2.69
C LEU A 179 -7.79 -15.51 2.30
N GLY A 180 -8.27 -16.30 3.27
CA GLY A 180 -9.23 -17.39 3.05
C GLY A 180 -10.55 -16.93 2.44
N GLN A 181 -10.87 -15.63 2.52
CA GLN A 181 -12.06 -15.03 1.93
C GLN A 181 -11.86 -14.53 0.49
N ALA A 182 -10.76 -14.88 -0.18
CA ALA A 182 -10.58 -14.64 -1.62
C ALA A 182 -11.60 -15.42 -2.48
N THR A 183 -12.04 -16.58 -1.99
CA THR A 183 -12.98 -17.50 -2.69
C THR A 183 -14.27 -17.71 -1.90
N GLY A 184 -15.04 -16.63 -1.72
CA GLY A 184 -16.27 -16.65 -0.92
C GLY A 184 -17.56 -16.60 -1.75
N SER A 185 -18.50 -15.74 -1.34
CA SER A 185 -19.71 -15.45 -2.11
C SER A 185 -19.40 -14.68 -3.40
N ALA A 186 -18.32 -13.91 -3.37
CA ALA A 186 -17.66 -13.27 -4.49
C ALA A 186 -16.23 -13.78 -4.58
N ASN A 187 -15.76 -14.06 -5.79
CA ASN A 187 -14.36 -14.41 -6.04
C ASN A 187 -13.58 -13.14 -6.37
N GLY A 188 -12.38 -13.04 -5.84
CA GLY A 188 -11.52 -11.90 -6.08
C GLY A 188 -10.12 -12.11 -5.52
N GLU A 189 -9.31 -11.07 -5.69
CA GLU A 189 -7.95 -11.01 -5.15
C GLU A 189 -7.98 -10.40 -3.75
N VAL A 190 -7.31 -11.04 -2.80
CA VAL A 190 -7.08 -10.49 -1.47
C VAL A 190 -5.60 -10.16 -1.33
N MET A 191 -5.31 -8.96 -0.88
CA MET A 191 -3.97 -8.54 -0.50
C MET A 191 -3.95 -8.19 0.98
N VAL A 192 -2.92 -8.65 1.68
CA VAL A 192 -2.68 -8.35 3.08
C VAL A 192 -1.25 -7.85 3.22
N GLU A 193 -1.09 -6.64 3.74
CA GLU A 193 0.21 -6.02 3.98
C GLU A 193 0.29 -5.56 5.44
N GLU A 194 1.43 -5.75 6.09
CA GLU A 194 1.66 -5.35 7.48
C GLU A 194 2.90 -4.44 7.57
N SER A 195 2.77 -3.34 8.30
CA SER A 195 3.87 -2.46 8.70
C SER A 195 3.98 -2.42 10.23
N PHE A 196 4.89 -1.60 10.77
CA PHE A 196 5.03 -1.44 12.22
C PHE A 196 3.72 -0.96 12.87
N ASN A 197 3.05 0.02 12.26
CA ASN A 197 1.85 0.64 12.82
C ASN A 197 0.55 0.12 12.23
N PHE A 198 0.56 -0.52 11.06
CA PHE A 198 -0.68 -0.78 10.34
C PHE A 198 -0.79 -2.19 9.79
N LEU A 199 -2.05 -2.62 9.67
CA LEU A 199 -2.47 -3.77 8.88
C LEU A 199 -3.36 -3.26 7.74
N TYR A 200 -2.92 -3.47 6.50
CA TYR A 200 -3.69 -3.21 5.30
C TYR A 200 -4.30 -4.51 4.79
N ILE A 201 -5.58 -4.47 4.47
CA ILE A 201 -6.31 -5.58 3.88
C ILE A 201 -7.10 -5.01 2.71
N SER A 202 -7.00 -5.64 1.54
CA SER A 202 -7.88 -5.33 0.44
C SER A 202 -8.49 -6.54 -0.22
N PHE A 203 -9.65 -6.33 -0.83
CA PHE A 203 -10.33 -7.28 -1.67
C PHE A 203 -10.81 -6.59 -2.93
N GLU A 204 -10.48 -7.16 -4.08
CA GLU A 204 -10.98 -6.73 -5.39
C GLU A 204 -11.67 -7.90 -6.07
N GLU A 205 -12.99 -7.83 -6.21
CA GLU A 205 -13.75 -8.86 -6.91
C GLU A 205 -13.40 -8.90 -8.40
N ASP A 206 -13.34 -10.09 -9.01
CA ASP A 206 -13.08 -10.31 -10.44
C ASP A 206 -14.01 -9.48 -11.35
N SER A 207 -15.26 -9.33 -10.92
CA SER A 207 -16.29 -8.59 -11.65
C SER A 207 -16.23 -7.07 -11.41
N GLN A 208 -15.34 -6.61 -10.53
CA GLN A 208 -15.13 -5.24 -10.10
C GLN A 208 -16.38 -4.58 -9.52
N ASN A 209 -17.36 -5.35 -9.02
CA ASN A 209 -18.55 -4.79 -8.38
C ASN A 209 -18.33 -4.53 -6.90
N ILE A 210 -17.41 -5.25 -6.26
CA ILE A 210 -17.01 -5.09 -4.87
C ILE A 210 -15.50 -4.82 -4.80
N MET A 211 -15.13 -3.70 -4.19
CA MET A 211 -13.75 -3.39 -3.83
C MET A 211 -13.75 -2.88 -2.39
N THR A 212 -12.83 -3.36 -1.57
CA THR A 212 -12.70 -2.95 -0.18
C THR A 212 -11.23 -2.79 0.14
N TYR A 213 -10.84 -1.64 0.67
CA TYR A 213 -9.48 -1.32 1.09
C TYR A 213 -9.55 -0.81 2.51
N LEU A 214 -8.90 -1.49 3.45
CA LEU A 214 -8.99 -1.23 4.89
C LEU A 214 -7.59 -1.08 5.46
N ILE A 215 -7.39 -0.09 6.32
CA ILE A 215 -6.18 0.07 7.11
C ILE A 215 -6.58 0.13 8.57
N TYR A 216 -6.03 -0.77 9.37
CA TYR A 216 -6.19 -0.83 10.81
C TYR A 216 -4.90 -0.41 11.51
N ASP A 217 -5.01 0.26 12.65
CA ASP A 217 -3.90 0.44 13.58
C ASP A 217 -3.61 -0.91 14.25
N ARG A 218 -2.39 -1.42 14.05
CA ARG A 218 -1.94 -2.72 14.55
C ARG A 218 -1.98 -2.81 16.07
N TRP A 219 -1.79 -1.68 16.75
CA TRP A 219 -1.68 -1.64 18.22
C TRP A 219 -3.02 -1.59 18.92
N THR A 220 -4.02 -0.96 18.30
CA THR A 220 -5.35 -0.78 18.90
C THR A 220 -6.43 -1.63 18.25
N GLY A 221 -6.21 -2.06 17.02
CA GLY A 221 -7.18 -2.75 16.16
C GLY A 221 -8.20 -1.80 15.52
N LEU A 222 -8.10 -0.48 15.76
CA LEU A 222 -9.07 0.49 15.26
C LEU A 222 -8.86 0.74 13.76
N LEU A 223 -9.96 0.87 13.03
CA LEU A 223 -9.92 1.30 11.64
C LEU A 223 -9.33 2.72 11.56
N VAL A 224 -8.34 2.91 10.70
CA VAL A 224 -7.65 4.18 10.44
C VAL A 224 -8.12 4.79 9.14
N TRP A 225 -8.32 3.97 8.10
CA TRP A 225 -8.80 4.43 6.80
C TRP A 225 -9.55 3.30 6.10
N ALA A 226 -10.59 3.64 5.35
CA ALA A 226 -11.26 2.71 4.46
C ALA A 226 -11.68 3.39 3.17
N GLU A 227 -11.54 2.67 2.06
CA GLU A 227 -12.16 2.99 0.77
C GLU A 227 -12.92 1.76 0.28
N THR A 228 -14.19 1.93 -0.06
CA THR A 228 -15.06 0.83 -0.42
C THR A 228 -15.91 1.18 -1.64
N TYR A 229 -16.18 0.16 -2.45
CA TYR A 229 -17.10 0.21 -3.57
C TYR A 229 -17.96 -1.03 -3.56
N SER A 230 -19.27 -0.89 -3.64
CA SER A 230 -20.19 -2.01 -3.76
C SER A 230 -21.41 -1.63 -4.59
N TYR A 231 -21.57 -2.25 -5.76
CA TYR A 231 -22.73 -2.07 -6.65
C TYR A 231 -23.12 -0.61 -6.94
N GLY A 232 -22.14 0.29 -7.01
CA GLY A 232 -22.37 1.72 -7.26
C GLY A 232 -22.29 2.61 -6.01
N PHE A 233 -22.43 2.05 -4.82
CA PHE A 233 -22.14 2.75 -3.57
C PHE A 233 -20.61 2.89 -3.40
N LYS A 234 -20.14 4.09 -3.06
CA LYS A 234 -18.73 4.39 -2.80
C LYS A 234 -18.61 5.07 -1.46
N MET A 235 -17.62 4.70 -0.67
CA MET A 235 -17.32 5.39 0.58
C MET A 235 -15.82 5.47 0.75
N GLU A 236 -15.34 6.62 1.22
CA GLU A 236 -13.98 6.76 1.70
C GLU A 236 -14.02 7.55 3.02
N ILE A 237 -13.43 6.96 4.06
CA ILE A 237 -13.38 7.52 5.40
C ILE A 237 -11.98 7.44 5.99
N GLN A 238 -11.63 8.42 6.80
CA GLN A 238 -10.34 8.49 7.49
C GLN A 238 -10.56 8.86 8.95
N SER A 239 -9.98 8.08 9.86
CA SER A 239 -10.00 8.35 11.29
C SER A 239 -9.30 9.67 11.60
N LEU A 240 -9.93 10.48 12.45
CA LEU A 240 -9.33 11.68 13.06
C LEU A 240 -8.71 11.38 14.42
N ASN A 241 -8.82 10.14 14.91
CA ASN A 241 -8.33 9.72 16.21
C ASN A 241 -6.94 9.09 16.13
N PHE A 242 -6.48 8.72 14.93
CA PHE A 242 -5.12 8.27 14.75
C PHE A 242 -4.17 9.45 14.64
N THR A 243 -3.20 9.51 15.54
CA THR A 243 -2.05 10.42 15.46
C THR A 243 -0.80 9.62 15.71
N PHE A 244 0.24 9.83 14.89
CA PHE A 244 1.55 9.28 15.17
C PHE A 244 2.02 9.73 16.56
N ASN A 245 2.44 8.77 17.39
CA ASN A 245 2.78 9.06 18.77
C ASN A 245 4.26 9.45 18.89
N TYR A 246 4.51 10.75 18.84
CA TYR A 246 5.86 11.30 18.98
C TYR A 246 6.47 11.09 20.38
N ASP A 247 5.64 10.81 21.40
CA ASP A 247 6.10 10.65 22.78
C ASP A 247 6.68 9.25 23.05
N LEU A 248 6.53 8.30 22.13
CA LEU A 248 7.11 6.97 22.25
C LEU A 248 8.62 6.99 22.03
N GLU A 249 9.28 6.06 22.71
CA GLU A 249 10.64 5.65 22.39
C GLU A 249 10.57 4.49 21.38
N TYR A 250 11.20 4.67 20.23
CA TYR A 250 11.28 3.71 19.15
C TYR A 250 12.60 2.96 19.24
N ASN A 251 12.53 1.65 19.35
CA ASN A 251 13.70 0.79 19.49
C ASN A 251 14.11 0.25 18.13
N TYR A 252 15.37 0.42 17.77
CA TYR A 252 15.95 -0.12 16.54
C TYR A 252 16.99 -1.16 16.89
N THR A 253 16.76 -2.41 16.52
CA THR A 253 17.74 -3.50 16.64
C THR A 253 18.85 -3.29 15.62
N VAL A 254 20.10 -3.34 16.08
CA VAL A 254 21.29 -3.25 15.24
C VAL A 254 21.64 -4.62 14.69
N ASN A 255 21.50 -4.78 13.38
CA ASN A 255 21.88 -5.98 12.66
C ASN A 255 23.33 -5.90 12.18
N GLN A 256 23.84 -4.73 11.83
CA GLN A 256 25.24 -4.53 11.46
C GLN A 256 25.72 -3.14 11.87
N PHE A 257 26.96 -3.05 12.35
CA PHE A 257 27.57 -1.77 12.73
C PHE A 257 29.10 -1.89 12.75
N ILE A 258 29.80 -1.01 12.03
CA ILE A 258 31.27 -0.97 12.03
C ILE A 258 31.80 0.23 12.82
N GLY A 259 32.52 -0.09 13.91
CA GLY A 259 33.46 0.77 14.63
C GLY A 259 32.85 1.97 15.39
N PRO A 260 33.56 2.53 16.39
CA PRO A 260 33.13 3.79 16.98
C PRO A 260 33.22 4.92 15.94
N LYS A 261 32.14 5.69 15.78
CA LYS A 261 32.04 6.79 14.82
C LYS A 261 32.00 8.13 15.54
N LEU A 262 32.56 9.16 14.91
CA LEU A 262 32.51 10.53 15.40
C LEU A 262 31.17 11.16 14.98
N TRP A 263 30.38 11.63 15.94
CA TRP A 263 29.18 12.41 15.68
C TRP A 263 29.55 13.86 15.34
N ASN A 264 29.56 14.17 14.04
CA ASN A 264 29.74 15.53 13.54
C ASN A 264 28.38 16.20 13.34
N SER A 265 28.01 17.10 14.24
CA SER A 265 26.82 17.92 14.04
C SER A 265 27.10 19.06 13.06
N PHE A 266 26.04 19.68 12.53
CA PHE A 266 26.18 20.91 11.73
C PHE A 266 26.74 22.10 12.54
N MET A 267 26.90 21.95 13.87
CA MET A 267 27.52 22.91 14.79
C MET A 267 28.91 22.47 15.31
N GLY A 268 29.42 21.31 14.86
CA GLY A 268 30.72 20.75 15.25
C GLY A 268 30.64 19.36 15.90
N GLU A 269 31.79 18.87 16.37
CA GLU A 269 31.92 17.54 17.00
C GLU A 269 31.13 17.45 18.32
N ARG A 270 30.26 16.44 18.46
CA ARG A 270 29.50 16.18 19.70
C ARG A 270 30.08 15.06 20.56
N GLY A 271 30.81 14.12 19.96
CA GLY A 271 31.39 12.97 20.66
C GLY A 271 31.51 11.76 19.74
N TYR A 272 31.98 10.64 20.28
CA TYR A 272 31.92 9.36 19.58
C TYR A 272 30.66 8.61 19.97
N PHE A 273 30.20 7.72 19.11
CA PHE A 273 29.14 6.76 19.40
C PHE A 273 29.54 5.38 18.88
N ASN A 274 28.96 4.32 19.44
CA ASN A 274 29.21 2.96 19.01
C ASN A 274 27.99 2.07 19.28
N SER A 275 27.83 1.03 18.49
CA SER A 275 26.85 -0.04 18.72
C SER A 275 27.46 -1.39 18.35
N SER A 276 26.71 -2.47 18.56
CA SER A 276 27.09 -3.80 18.05
C SER A 276 25.84 -4.62 17.74
N TYR A 277 26.02 -5.67 16.94
CA TYR A 277 24.99 -6.65 16.61
C TYR A 277 24.12 -7.02 17.84
N GLY A 278 22.81 -7.01 17.64
CA GLY A 278 21.79 -7.39 18.62
C GLY A 278 21.48 -6.34 19.69
N ASN A 279 22.20 -5.22 19.73
CA ASN A 279 21.85 -4.12 20.64
C ASN A 279 20.79 -3.19 20.03
N HIS A 280 20.32 -2.22 20.83
CA HIS A 280 19.32 -1.26 20.40
C HIS A 280 19.88 0.17 20.27
N ILE A 281 19.34 0.89 19.29
CA ILE A 281 19.36 2.35 19.20
C ILE A 281 17.97 2.84 19.55
N LEU A 282 17.87 3.69 20.58
CA LEU A 282 16.60 4.21 21.07
C LEU A 282 16.39 5.62 20.50
N VAL A 283 15.25 5.87 19.87
CA VAL A 283 14.91 7.15 19.24
C VAL A 283 13.63 7.71 19.86
N ASN A 284 13.69 8.94 20.36
CA ASN A 284 12.53 9.65 20.91
C ASN A 284 12.37 11.00 20.22
N PHE A 285 11.18 11.31 19.72
CA PHE A 285 10.92 12.58 19.04
C PHE A 285 10.60 13.69 20.04
N THR A 286 11.33 14.80 19.91
CA THR A 286 11.27 15.94 20.85
C THR A 286 10.53 17.16 20.30
N GLY A 287 10.15 17.12 19.03
CA GLY A 287 9.36 18.16 18.37
C GLY A 287 9.81 18.43 16.93
N PHE A 288 9.30 19.53 16.39
CA PHE A 288 9.59 20.00 15.04
C PHE A 288 10.10 21.44 15.11
N TYR A 289 11.26 21.71 14.51
CA TYR A 289 11.91 23.02 14.58
C TYR A 289 12.43 23.45 13.20
N ASP A 290 12.82 24.72 13.09
CA ASP A 290 13.49 25.21 11.89
C ASP A 290 14.85 24.50 11.69
N LYS A 291 15.29 24.41 10.43
CA LYS A 291 16.60 23.85 10.11
C LYS A 291 17.72 24.69 10.72
N GLU A 292 18.79 24.02 11.11
CA GLU A 292 20.02 24.73 11.44
C GLU A 292 20.56 25.47 10.20
N PRO A 293 21.17 26.67 10.33
CA PRO A 293 21.65 27.42 9.16
C PRO A 293 22.69 26.70 8.30
N THR A 294 23.35 25.69 8.88
CA THR A 294 24.38 24.85 8.26
C THR A 294 23.83 23.51 7.77
N ASP A 295 22.57 23.18 8.05
CA ASP A 295 21.90 21.98 7.54
C ASP A 295 21.58 22.16 6.05
N ASP A 296 22.40 21.54 5.20
CA ASP A 296 22.27 21.62 3.75
C ASP A 296 21.43 20.49 3.13
N SER A 297 20.73 19.70 3.96
CA SER A 297 19.84 18.64 3.48
C SER A 297 18.73 19.17 2.57
N CYS A 298 18.19 18.32 1.71
CA CYS A 298 17.15 18.70 0.76
C CYS A 298 15.76 18.86 1.40
N PHE A 299 15.58 18.47 2.66
CA PHE A 299 14.32 18.58 3.38
C PHE A 299 14.03 20.02 3.82
N SER A 300 12.77 20.44 3.72
CA SER A 300 12.31 21.77 4.15
C SER A 300 11.93 21.80 5.63
N ALA A 301 12.08 22.96 6.28
CA ALA A 301 11.52 23.20 7.61
C ALA A 301 9.97 23.10 7.60
N PRO A 302 9.35 22.73 8.74
CA PRO A 302 10.00 22.30 9.97
C PRO A 302 10.52 20.85 9.88
N ILE A 303 11.65 20.57 10.52
CA ILE A 303 12.25 19.22 10.56
C ILE A 303 12.05 18.58 11.94
N PRO A 304 11.89 17.25 12.02
CA PRO A 304 11.80 16.56 13.31
C PRO A 304 13.12 16.67 14.06
N PHE A 305 13.05 16.72 15.39
CA PHE A 305 14.20 16.65 16.29
C PHE A 305 14.04 15.45 17.21
N ILE A 306 15.15 14.78 17.52
CA ILE A 306 15.15 13.55 18.29
C ILE A 306 16.18 13.58 19.42
N ASN A 307 15.93 12.75 20.43
CA ASN A 307 16.97 12.21 21.28
C ASN A 307 17.31 10.82 20.77
N ILE A 308 18.59 10.51 20.63
CA ILE A 308 19.07 9.19 20.22
C ILE A 308 20.00 8.62 21.29
N THR A 309 19.75 7.39 21.73
CA THR A 309 20.56 6.70 22.76
C THR A 309 21.14 5.42 22.19
N PHE A 310 22.46 5.27 22.34
CA PHE A 310 23.18 4.05 21.99
C PHE A 310 23.45 3.18 23.23
N VAL A 311 23.82 1.92 22.98
CA VAL A 311 24.12 0.84 23.95
C VAL A 311 24.99 1.27 25.14
N ASN A 312 25.93 2.20 24.94
CA ASN A 312 26.81 2.69 26.01
C ASN A 312 26.13 3.75 26.90
N ASN A 313 24.81 3.97 26.76
CA ASN A 313 24.04 5.05 27.36
C ASN A 313 24.55 6.46 26.99
N GLU A 314 25.19 6.58 25.83
CA GLU A 314 25.48 7.88 25.25
C GLU A 314 24.22 8.36 24.53
N THR A 315 23.62 9.41 25.08
CA THR A 315 22.45 10.05 24.50
C THR A 315 22.84 11.38 23.86
N PHE A 316 22.53 11.52 22.57
CA PHE A 316 22.59 12.82 21.90
C PHE A 316 21.20 13.44 21.96
N TYR A 317 21.10 14.56 22.66
CA TYR A 317 19.84 15.24 22.90
C TYR A 317 19.55 16.28 21.82
N ASN A 318 18.28 16.35 21.42
CA ASN A 318 17.74 17.40 20.55
C ASN A 318 18.61 17.65 19.32
N ILE A 319 18.94 16.58 18.61
CA ILE A 319 19.57 16.61 17.29
C ILE A 319 18.47 16.68 16.23
N SER A 320 18.72 17.34 15.11
CA SER A 320 17.76 17.28 14.01
C SER A 320 17.75 15.90 13.37
N ASN A 321 16.62 15.52 12.78
CA ASN A 321 16.46 14.27 12.06
C ASN A 321 17.44 14.16 10.88
N THR A 322 17.72 15.29 10.22
CA THR A 322 18.69 15.41 9.13
C THR A 322 20.14 15.30 9.63
N GLU A 323 20.46 15.84 10.80
CA GLU A 323 21.76 15.64 11.47
C GLU A 323 21.97 14.16 11.81
N ALA A 324 20.93 13.50 12.33
CA ALA A 324 20.97 12.06 12.57
C ALA A 324 21.16 11.26 11.28
N GLY A 325 20.46 11.67 10.21
CA GLY A 325 20.57 11.05 8.89
C GLY A 325 21.98 11.15 8.30
N ASP A 326 22.63 12.30 8.43
CA ASP A 326 24.03 12.50 8.02
C ASP A 326 24.99 11.67 8.89
N ALA A 327 24.91 11.81 10.21
CA ALA A 327 25.82 11.14 11.16
C ALA A 327 25.77 9.60 11.09
N LEU A 328 24.62 9.04 10.71
CA LEU A 328 24.40 7.59 10.59
C LEU A 328 24.38 7.10 9.14
N VAL A 329 24.58 7.98 8.17
CA VAL A 329 24.52 7.65 6.73
C VAL A 329 23.15 7.08 6.32
N ILE A 330 22.07 7.53 6.99
CA ILE A 330 20.68 7.19 6.64
C ILE A 330 20.21 8.13 5.52
N GLY A 331 20.78 7.91 4.33
CA GLY A 331 20.62 8.77 3.18
C GLY A 331 21.84 8.76 2.27
N TYR A 332 21.88 9.71 1.34
CA TYR A 332 22.97 9.90 0.38
C TYR A 332 22.95 11.34 -0.14
N ASN A 333 24.09 11.88 -0.55
CA ASN A 333 24.23 13.30 -0.94
C ASN A 333 23.55 14.22 0.07
N LYS A 334 22.50 14.98 -0.28
CA LYS A 334 21.77 15.83 0.69
C LYS A 334 20.43 15.22 1.13
N PHE A 335 20.15 13.98 0.75
CA PHE A 335 18.95 13.24 1.13
C PHE A 335 19.13 12.59 2.53
N TYR A 336 19.47 13.39 3.54
CA TYR A 336 19.62 12.91 4.93
C TYR A 336 18.26 12.69 5.60
N SER A 337 17.67 11.54 5.29
CA SER A 337 16.27 11.23 5.60
C SER A 337 16.00 10.86 7.07
N GLY A 338 17.03 10.38 7.79
CA GLY A 338 16.95 10.15 9.24
C GLY A 338 15.91 9.09 9.64
N PHE A 339 15.23 9.30 10.76
CA PHE A 339 14.26 8.34 11.33
C PHE A 339 12.80 8.68 10.99
N LEU A 340 12.55 9.85 10.40
CA LEU A 340 11.21 10.31 10.04
C LEU A 340 11.21 11.17 8.78
N ILE A 341 10.43 10.75 7.78
CA ILE A 341 10.17 11.51 6.55
C ILE A 341 8.77 12.13 6.57
N SER A 342 8.56 13.17 5.77
CA SER A 342 7.21 13.72 5.59
C SER A 342 6.38 12.83 4.67
N THR A 343 5.16 12.53 5.09
CA THR A 343 4.18 11.73 4.33
C THR A 343 3.12 12.58 3.64
N GLU A 344 3.13 13.90 3.84
CA GLU A 344 2.14 14.82 3.26
C GLU A 344 2.23 14.89 1.73
N ASN A 345 3.43 14.67 1.17
CA ASN A 345 3.66 14.75 -0.27
C ASN A 345 4.75 13.76 -0.70
N LEU A 346 4.36 12.50 -0.89
CA LEU A 346 5.26 11.44 -1.36
C LEU A 346 5.86 11.76 -2.74
N THR A 347 5.15 12.46 -3.63
CA THR A 347 5.72 12.88 -4.91
C THR A 347 6.94 13.78 -4.72
N LEU A 348 6.84 14.78 -3.84
CA LEU A 348 7.97 15.65 -3.52
C LEU A 348 9.13 14.86 -2.90
N LEU A 349 8.85 13.93 -1.98
CA LEU A 349 9.88 13.07 -1.40
C LEU A 349 10.64 12.28 -2.48
N LYS A 350 9.92 11.67 -3.42
CA LYS A 350 10.51 10.92 -4.55
C LYS A 350 11.35 11.82 -5.44
N ASP A 351 10.85 13.00 -5.76
CA ASP A 351 11.58 13.98 -6.57
C ASP A 351 12.88 14.42 -5.88
N LEU A 352 12.85 14.63 -4.56
CA LEU A 352 14.05 14.93 -3.77
C LEU A 352 15.04 13.77 -3.79
N ALA A 353 14.57 12.54 -3.57
CA ALA A 353 15.40 11.33 -3.62
C ALA A 353 16.11 11.16 -4.98
N ILE A 354 15.38 11.35 -6.08
CA ILE A 354 15.92 11.27 -7.45
C ILE A 354 16.87 12.43 -7.74
N THR A 355 16.53 13.65 -7.32
CA THR A 355 17.37 14.84 -7.56
C THR A 355 18.71 14.71 -6.86
N GLU A 356 18.70 14.25 -5.61
CA GLU A 356 19.91 14.05 -4.83
C GLU A 356 20.73 12.85 -5.31
N ALA A 357 20.16 11.92 -6.10
CA ALA A 357 20.95 10.88 -6.77
C ALA A 357 21.98 11.45 -7.76
N LEU A 358 21.72 12.66 -8.29
CA LEU A 358 22.55 13.37 -9.25
C LEU A 358 23.44 14.44 -8.57
N GLY A 359 23.64 14.32 -7.25
CA GLY A 359 24.33 15.30 -6.41
C GLY A 359 25.85 15.30 -6.58
N SER A 360 26.57 15.43 -5.46
CA SER A 360 28.05 15.40 -5.44
C SER A 360 28.61 14.07 -5.93
N THR A 361 27.92 12.97 -5.62
CA THR A 361 28.19 11.64 -6.10
C THR A 361 27.01 11.17 -6.95
N ASN A 362 27.28 10.79 -8.20
CA ASN A 362 26.24 10.26 -9.05
C ASN A 362 25.89 8.84 -8.60
N GLY A 363 24.61 8.52 -8.53
CA GLY A 363 24.13 7.18 -8.28
C GLY A 363 22.80 6.91 -8.97
N ILE A 364 22.37 5.66 -8.88
CA ILE A 364 21.08 5.20 -9.38
C ILE A 364 20.13 5.09 -8.19
N VAL A 365 18.96 5.72 -8.30
CA VAL A 365 17.90 5.59 -7.30
C VAL A 365 16.77 4.75 -7.84
N THR A 366 16.37 3.75 -7.04
CA THR A 366 15.18 2.94 -7.27
C THR A 366 14.19 3.20 -6.14
N ILE A 367 12.93 3.43 -6.49
CA ILE A 367 11.85 3.67 -5.52
C ILE A 367 10.76 2.65 -5.78
N LYS A 368 10.44 1.84 -4.77
CA LYS A 368 9.28 0.94 -4.75
C LYS A 368 8.31 1.43 -3.67
N GLU A 369 7.04 1.59 -4.00
CA GLU A 369 5.98 1.98 -3.06
C GLU A 369 4.94 0.86 -2.99
N THR A 370 4.53 0.52 -1.77
CA THR A 370 3.42 -0.40 -1.47
C THR A 370 2.27 0.39 -0.83
N LYS A 371 1.26 -0.29 -0.26
CA LYS A 371 0.13 0.40 0.38
C LYS A 371 0.47 0.96 1.74
N LEU A 372 1.49 0.43 2.41
CA LEU A 372 1.96 0.90 3.72
C LEU A 372 3.41 1.39 3.73
N THR A 373 4.23 1.06 2.74
CA THR A 373 5.68 1.35 2.78
C THR A 373 6.22 2.01 1.52
N ILE A 374 7.32 2.73 1.67
CA ILE A 374 8.14 3.22 0.56
C ILE A 374 9.58 2.78 0.80
N LYS A 375 10.13 2.06 -0.18
CA LYS A 375 11.53 1.65 -0.26
C LYS A 375 12.28 2.55 -1.21
N ILE A 376 13.37 3.13 -0.75
CA ILE A 376 14.28 3.98 -1.54
C ILE A 376 15.66 3.32 -1.49
N THR A 377 16.18 2.91 -2.64
CA THR A 377 17.54 2.37 -2.78
C THR A 377 18.38 3.33 -3.60
N TYR A 378 19.62 3.58 -3.18
CA TYR A 378 20.65 4.34 -3.85
C TYR A 378 21.90 3.48 -4.02
N ASP A 379 22.42 3.44 -5.22
CA ASP A 379 23.67 2.76 -5.58
C ASP A 379 24.60 3.76 -6.29
N GLN A 380 25.74 4.06 -5.68
CA GLN A 380 26.67 5.06 -6.19
C GLN A 380 27.43 4.55 -7.42
N ILE A 381 27.39 5.30 -8.52
CA ILE A 381 28.12 4.98 -9.75
C ILE A 381 29.62 5.23 -9.53
N ASP A 382 30.44 4.22 -9.84
CA ASP A 382 31.90 4.23 -9.67
C ASP A 382 32.34 4.57 -8.22
N GLY A 383 31.45 4.36 -7.23
CA GLY A 383 31.68 4.63 -5.83
C GLY A 383 31.49 3.40 -4.95
N ASP A 384 31.50 3.63 -3.64
CA ASP A 384 31.43 2.60 -2.61
C ASP A 384 30.17 2.68 -1.77
N GLN A 385 29.32 3.71 -1.96
CA GLN A 385 28.10 3.85 -1.18
C GLN A 385 26.93 3.08 -1.79
N PHE A 386 26.35 2.19 -1.00
CA PHE A 386 25.02 1.61 -1.20
C PHE A 386 24.12 1.98 -0.03
N THR A 387 22.86 2.32 -0.28
CA THR A 387 21.90 2.65 0.78
C THR A 387 20.51 2.18 0.39
N SER A 388 19.83 1.48 1.29
CA SER A 388 18.44 1.05 1.12
C SER A 388 17.65 1.41 2.38
N LEU A 389 16.55 2.14 2.18
CA LEU A 389 15.74 2.76 3.22
C LEU A 389 14.30 2.30 3.05
N ILE A 390 13.63 1.98 4.15
CA ILE A 390 12.21 1.61 4.13
C ILE A 390 11.48 2.40 5.19
N TYR A 391 10.46 3.15 4.77
CA TYR A 391 9.64 3.99 5.61
C TYR A 391 8.17 3.57 5.54
N ASP A 392 7.45 3.74 6.64
CA ASP A 392 5.99 3.67 6.68
C ASP A 392 5.41 4.93 6.02
N ILE A 393 4.56 4.81 4.99
CA ILE A 393 4.08 5.96 4.21
C ILE A 393 2.99 6.76 4.91
N ARG A 394 2.41 6.26 6.00
CA ARG A 394 1.34 6.96 6.73
C ARG A 394 1.93 7.79 7.86
N THR A 395 2.95 7.26 8.53
CA THR A 395 3.60 7.90 9.67
C THR A 395 4.94 8.54 9.33
N GLY A 396 5.60 8.06 8.29
CA GLY A 396 6.93 8.50 7.87
C GLY A 396 8.05 7.85 8.65
N LEU A 397 7.74 6.92 9.57
CA LEU A 397 8.71 6.29 10.46
C LEU A 397 9.65 5.36 9.69
N LEU A 398 10.95 5.45 9.96
CA LEU A 398 11.94 4.51 9.43
C LEU A 398 11.66 3.13 10.00
N LEU A 399 11.45 2.14 9.13
CA LEU A 399 11.23 0.74 9.49
C LEU A 399 12.52 -0.06 9.42
N TRP A 400 13.32 0.19 8.39
CA TRP A 400 14.57 -0.50 8.16
C TRP A 400 15.52 0.37 7.33
N VAL A 401 16.82 0.26 7.63
CA VAL A 401 17.89 0.79 6.77
C VAL A 401 19.04 -0.20 6.72
N TYR A 402 19.61 -0.32 5.52
CA TYR A 402 20.95 -0.82 5.29
C TYR A 402 21.74 0.24 4.53
N THR A 403 22.92 0.59 5.02
CA THR A 403 23.86 1.46 4.32
C THR A 403 25.27 0.92 4.47
N GLU A 404 26.01 0.95 3.38
CA GLU A 404 27.39 0.49 3.29
C GLU A 404 28.19 1.50 2.47
N SER A 405 29.40 1.80 2.94
CA SER A 405 30.47 2.54 2.27
C SER A 405 31.80 1.86 2.62
N SER A 406 32.92 2.32 2.05
CA SER A 406 34.25 1.77 2.39
C SER A 406 34.63 1.95 3.86
N GLU A 407 34.03 2.91 4.56
CA GLU A 407 34.32 3.21 5.96
C GLU A 407 33.17 2.88 6.91
N ASP A 408 31.94 2.72 6.39
CA ASP A 408 30.73 2.66 7.18
C ASP A 408 29.85 1.48 6.80
N ILE A 409 29.39 0.70 7.79
CA ILE A 409 28.24 -0.19 7.61
C ILE A 409 27.28 0.06 8.77
N LEU A 410 26.01 0.23 8.44
CA LEU A 410 24.90 0.30 9.39
C LEU A 410 23.72 -0.48 8.80
N GLU A 411 23.25 -1.45 9.57
CA GLU A 411 21.96 -2.09 9.33
C GLU A 411 21.15 -2.06 10.62
N ILE A 412 19.96 -1.47 10.59
CA ILE A 412 19.04 -1.42 11.72
C ILE A 412 17.60 -1.70 11.28
N THR A 413 16.85 -2.38 12.14
CA THR A 413 15.41 -2.65 11.97
C THR A 413 14.67 -2.15 13.19
N ILE A 414 13.52 -1.48 13.02
CA ILE A 414 12.64 -1.19 14.15
C ILE A 414 12.17 -2.49 14.81
N GLU A 415 12.12 -2.52 16.14
CA GLU A 415 11.66 -3.67 16.90
C GLU A 415 10.21 -4.03 16.53
N GLY A 416 9.86 -5.32 16.52
CA GLY A 416 8.52 -5.77 16.12
C GLY A 416 8.33 -5.95 14.60
N ILE A 417 9.40 -5.73 13.83
CA ILE A 417 9.54 -6.14 12.42
C ILE A 417 10.68 -7.14 12.31
N THR A 418 10.47 -8.22 11.56
CA THR A 418 11.49 -9.26 11.35
C THR A 418 12.49 -8.80 10.28
N PRO A 419 13.81 -8.78 10.57
CA PRO A 419 14.84 -8.64 9.54
C PRO A 419 14.64 -9.75 8.49
N GLY A 420 14.56 -9.40 7.20
CA GLY A 420 14.11 -10.36 6.19
C GLY A 420 12.84 -9.94 5.46
N GLN A 421 11.84 -9.47 6.22
CA GLN A 421 10.49 -9.19 5.70
C GLN A 421 10.48 -8.13 4.59
N TYR A 422 11.51 -7.28 4.55
CA TYR A 422 11.69 -6.27 3.51
C TYR A 422 13.04 -6.34 2.78
N SER A 423 13.88 -7.32 3.12
CA SER A 423 15.13 -7.57 2.42
C SER A 423 14.83 -8.42 1.19
N VAL A 424 14.41 -7.75 0.11
CA VAL A 424 14.54 -8.29 -1.24
C VAL A 424 16.00 -8.75 -1.41
N GLY A 425 16.21 -9.99 -1.85
CA GLY A 425 17.51 -10.64 -1.94
C GLY A 425 18.61 -9.70 -2.45
N LEU A 426 19.49 -9.30 -1.55
CA LEU A 426 20.75 -8.63 -1.90
C LEU A 426 21.79 -9.74 -2.05
N SER A 427 21.76 -10.47 -3.17
CA SER A 427 22.99 -11.09 -3.64
C SER A 427 23.92 -9.94 -3.98
N ASN A 428 24.96 -9.75 -3.17
CA ASN A 428 25.92 -8.67 -3.31
C ASN A 428 26.66 -8.83 -4.65
N PRO A 429 26.42 -7.97 -5.67
CA PRO A 429 27.05 -8.16 -6.99
C PRO A 429 28.54 -7.78 -6.99
N PHE A 430 29.09 -7.30 -5.87
CA PHE A 430 30.47 -6.81 -5.79
C PHE A 430 31.51 -7.83 -5.30
N PHE A 431 31.12 -9.10 -5.08
CA PHE A 431 32.05 -10.16 -4.67
C PHE A 431 31.96 -11.45 -5.51
N SER A 432 31.57 -11.38 -6.79
CA SER A 432 31.99 -12.40 -7.77
C SER A 432 33.25 -11.92 -8.47
N ASP A 433 34.38 -12.56 -8.17
CA ASP A 433 35.73 -12.22 -8.61
C ASP A 433 36.00 -12.41 -10.12
N ASP A 434 34.97 -12.53 -10.97
CA ASP A 434 35.10 -12.81 -12.39
C ASP A 434 33.99 -12.08 -13.18
N ASP A 435 34.30 -10.91 -13.75
CA ASP A 435 34.24 -10.68 -15.21
C ASP A 435 34.37 -9.18 -15.59
N GLU A 436 35.26 -8.96 -16.57
CA GLU A 436 35.55 -7.68 -17.21
C GLU A 436 34.38 -7.23 -18.12
N ASP A 437 34.26 -5.89 -18.23
CA ASP A 437 33.65 -5.16 -19.34
C ASP A 437 32.14 -5.31 -19.60
N ASP A 438 31.34 -4.43 -19.00
CA ASP A 438 30.35 -3.65 -19.79
C ASP A 438 29.87 -2.39 -19.06
N LYS A 439 30.47 -1.24 -19.41
CA LYS A 439 29.93 0.09 -19.04
C LYS A 439 28.79 0.46 -20.00
N LEU A 440 27.54 0.18 -19.61
CA LEU A 440 26.36 0.69 -20.31
C LEU A 440 25.98 2.09 -19.82
N THR A 441 26.46 3.12 -20.51
CA THR A 441 25.90 4.49 -20.40
C THR A 441 24.56 4.56 -21.13
N ARG A 442 23.45 4.71 -20.40
CA ARG A 442 22.11 4.91 -20.98
C ARG A 442 21.75 6.39 -21.03
N GLU A 443 21.95 7.02 -22.19
CA GLU A 443 21.30 8.30 -22.52
C GLU A 443 19.81 8.04 -22.84
N SER A 444 18.90 8.81 -22.23
CA SER A 444 17.48 8.80 -22.55
C SER A 444 17.24 9.40 -23.95
N THR A 445 17.39 8.60 -24.98
CA THR A 445 17.03 8.99 -26.34
C THR A 445 15.61 8.53 -26.63
N LEU A 446 14.70 9.48 -26.85
CA LEU A 446 13.43 9.22 -27.53
C LEU A 446 13.80 8.50 -28.84
N SER A 447 13.34 7.26 -29.05
CA SER A 447 13.83 6.45 -30.18
C SER A 447 13.69 7.25 -31.48
N GLU A 448 14.74 7.24 -32.32
CA GLU A 448 14.74 8.01 -33.57
C GLU A 448 13.49 7.72 -34.42
N GLU A 449 12.97 6.50 -34.33
CA GLU A 449 11.73 6.06 -34.97
C GLU A 449 10.49 6.83 -34.50
N THR A 450 10.38 7.09 -33.19
CA THR A 450 9.28 7.86 -32.61
C THR A 450 9.34 9.32 -33.04
N LEU A 451 10.55 9.90 -33.12
CA LEU A 451 10.77 11.26 -33.60
C LEU A 451 10.44 11.39 -35.10
N ILE A 452 10.84 10.41 -35.91
CA ILE A 452 10.57 10.37 -37.36
C ILE A 452 9.07 10.23 -37.63
N LEU A 453 8.37 9.37 -36.88
CA LEU A 453 6.92 9.20 -37.00
C LEU A 453 6.19 10.52 -36.67
N PHE A 454 6.60 11.20 -35.60
CA PHE A 454 6.03 12.47 -35.19
C PHE A 454 6.23 13.57 -36.25
N ILE A 455 7.45 13.73 -36.76
CA ILE A 455 7.78 14.72 -37.81
C ILE A 455 7.00 14.44 -39.09
N SER A 456 6.79 13.16 -39.43
CA SER A 456 6.05 12.74 -40.61
C SER A 456 4.56 13.09 -40.52
N ILE A 457 3.94 12.88 -39.35
CA ILE A 457 2.53 13.20 -39.12
C ILE A 457 2.31 14.73 -39.19
N VAL A 458 3.16 15.51 -38.52
CA VAL A 458 3.05 16.99 -38.55
C VAL A 458 3.22 17.52 -39.97
N SER A 459 4.19 16.99 -40.72
CA SER A 459 4.45 17.39 -42.10
C SER A 459 3.27 17.05 -43.03
N GLY A 460 2.66 15.88 -42.85
CA GLY A 460 1.48 15.44 -43.62
C GLY A 460 0.27 16.35 -43.41
N VAL A 461 0.00 16.74 -42.16
CA VAL A 461 -1.13 17.63 -41.83
C VAL A 461 -0.93 19.04 -42.40
N VAL A 462 0.29 19.58 -42.35
CA VAL A 462 0.61 20.90 -42.92
C VAL A 462 0.46 20.91 -44.45
N LEU A 463 0.94 19.87 -45.14
CA LEU A 463 0.80 19.74 -46.59
C LEU A 463 -0.65 19.58 -47.03
N PHE A 464 -1.43 18.75 -46.31
CA PHE A 464 -2.83 18.54 -46.63
C PHE A 464 -3.66 19.80 -46.44
N THR A 465 -3.44 20.53 -45.34
CA THR A 465 -4.19 21.77 -45.03
C THR A 465 -3.84 22.92 -45.97
N THR A 466 -2.57 23.07 -46.35
CA THR A 466 -2.16 24.07 -47.37
C THR A 466 -2.71 23.73 -48.75
N ALA A 467 -2.70 22.45 -49.16
CA ALA A 467 -3.29 22.02 -50.42
C ALA A 467 -4.81 22.25 -50.47
N LEU A 468 -5.51 21.93 -49.37
CA LEU A 468 -6.96 22.14 -49.25
C LEU A 468 -7.31 23.63 -49.26
N SER A 469 -6.50 24.47 -48.61
CA SER A 469 -6.65 25.93 -48.60
C SER A 469 -6.43 26.54 -49.99
N LEU A 470 -5.40 26.10 -50.72
CA LEU A 470 -5.15 26.54 -52.10
C LEU A 470 -6.29 26.10 -53.04
N TYR A 471 -6.80 24.88 -52.89
CA TYR A 471 -7.94 24.38 -53.66
C TYR A 471 -9.22 25.18 -53.37
N ALA A 472 -9.52 25.43 -52.09
CA ALA A 472 -10.69 26.21 -51.68
C ALA A 472 -10.62 27.66 -52.17
N SER A 473 -9.43 28.27 -52.17
CA SER A 473 -9.23 29.63 -52.69
C SER A 473 -9.51 29.74 -54.20
N LYS A 474 -9.17 28.70 -54.98
CA LYS A 474 -9.39 28.67 -56.43
C LYS A 474 -10.83 28.37 -56.82
N VAL A 475 -11.57 27.59 -56.03
CA VAL A 475 -12.89 27.05 -56.44
C VAL A 475 -14.06 27.87 -55.89
N LYS A 476 -13.92 28.59 -54.77
CA LYS A 476 -15.10 29.13 -54.05
C LYS A 476 -15.07 30.61 -53.63
N ASN A 477 -14.09 31.43 -54.05
CA ASN A 477 -13.98 32.85 -53.62
C ASN A 477 -14.15 33.02 -52.09
N VAL A 478 -13.53 32.13 -51.31
CA VAL A 478 -13.59 32.19 -49.85
C VAL A 478 -12.73 33.37 -49.38
N GLU A 479 -13.32 34.27 -48.60
CA GLU A 479 -12.59 35.42 -48.07
C GLU A 479 -11.42 34.97 -47.16
N PRO A 480 -10.23 35.59 -47.24
CA PRO A 480 -9.02 35.17 -46.52
C PRO A 480 -9.18 35.00 -45.00
N LYS A 481 -10.13 35.74 -44.39
CA LYS A 481 -10.42 35.67 -42.97
C LYS A 481 -10.92 34.30 -42.49
N PHE A 482 -11.64 33.56 -43.33
CA PHE A 482 -12.12 32.21 -42.98
C PHE A 482 -11.02 31.15 -43.08
N ILE A 483 -10.02 31.37 -43.95
CA ILE A 483 -8.83 30.52 -44.03
C ILE A 483 -7.99 30.68 -42.76
N LEU A 484 -7.82 31.91 -42.27
CA LEU A 484 -7.08 32.18 -41.04
C LEU A 484 -7.73 31.54 -39.82
N ILE A 485 -9.06 31.63 -39.69
CA ILE A 485 -9.81 30.98 -38.60
C ILE A 485 -9.63 29.45 -38.63
N GLY A 486 -9.61 28.84 -39.82
CA GLY A 486 -9.36 27.41 -39.96
C GLY A 486 -7.95 27.00 -39.50
N ILE A 487 -6.92 27.79 -39.84
CA ILE A 487 -5.54 27.54 -39.42
C ILE A 487 -5.41 27.63 -37.89
N VAL A 488 -5.99 28.67 -37.28
CA VAL A 488 -5.96 28.84 -35.82
C VAL A 488 -6.71 27.70 -35.13
N GLY A 489 -7.89 27.31 -35.64
CA GLY A 489 -8.66 26.19 -35.08
C GLY A 489 -7.90 24.86 -35.12
N ILE A 490 -7.18 24.58 -36.21
CA ILE A 490 -6.35 23.37 -36.32
C ILE A 490 -5.19 23.45 -35.33
N ALA A 491 -4.46 24.57 -35.26
CA ALA A 491 -3.34 24.74 -34.34
C ALA A 491 -3.74 24.54 -32.87
N CYS A 492 -4.89 25.08 -32.46
CA CYS A 492 -5.43 24.87 -31.12
C CYS A 492 -5.83 23.41 -30.86
N PHE A 493 -6.35 22.72 -31.88
CA PHE A 493 -6.75 21.31 -31.75
C PHE A 493 -5.53 20.39 -31.69
N THR A 494 -4.48 20.64 -32.48
CA THR A 494 -3.21 19.89 -32.35
C THR A 494 -2.54 20.14 -31.02
N SER A 495 -2.48 21.39 -30.53
CA SER A 495 -1.89 21.67 -29.21
C SER A 495 -2.68 21.03 -28.07
N LEU A 496 -4.02 20.96 -28.18
CA LEU A 496 -4.86 20.24 -27.23
C LEU A 496 -4.54 18.73 -27.25
N ILE A 497 -4.44 18.12 -28.43
CA ILE A 497 -4.06 16.71 -28.57
C ILE A 497 -2.67 16.46 -27.99
N THR A 498 -1.66 17.28 -28.32
CA THR A 498 -0.31 17.12 -27.78
C THR A 498 -0.27 17.28 -26.26
N TYR A 499 -1.04 18.22 -25.70
CA TYR A 499 -1.19 18.38 -24.25
C TYR A 499 -1.91 17.18 -23.60
N SER A 500 -2.96 16.66 -24.24
CA SER A 500 -3.68 15.46 -23.77
C SER A 500 -2.83 14.19 -23.83
N TYR A 501 -1.98 14.03 -24.85
CA TYR A 501 -1.07 12.88 -24.96
C TYR A 501 0.18 13.01 -24.07
N GLY A 502 0.64 14.23 -23.79
CA GLY A 502 1.70 14.48 -22.81
C GLY A 502 1.26 14.27 -21.35
N LEU A 503 -0.05 14.15 -21.11
CA LEU A 503 -0.65 13.80 -19.82
C LEU A 503 -1.18 12.37 -19.77
N MET A 504 -1.01 11.55 -20.82
CA MET A 504 -1.19 10.12 -20.63
C MET A 504 -0.10 9.64 -19.67
N PRO A 505 -0.43 8.91 -18.59
CA PRO A 505 0.58 8.16 -17.88
C PRO A 505 1.31 7.33 -18.91
N ILE A 506 2.64 7.45 -18.94
CA ILE A 506 3.50 6.54 -19.68
C ILE A 506 3.02 5.15 -19.29
N PRO A 507 2.57 4.30 -20.23
CA PRO A 507 2.28 2.91 -19.92
C PRO A 507 3.49 2.39 -19.19
N GLU A 508 3.25 1.85 -17.99
CA GLU A 508 4.26 1.23 -17.14
C GLU A 508 5.31 0.57 -18.04
N ILE A 509 6.55 1.04 -17.91
CA ILE A 509 7.66 0.55 -18.72
C ILE A 509 7.65 -0.96 -18.48
N ILE A 510 7.19 -1.72 -19.48
CA ILE A 510 7.39 -3.15 -19.54
C ILE A 510 8.90 -3.28 -19.40
N LYS A 511 9.37 -3.74 -18.23
CA LYS A 511 10.77 -4.14 -18.06
C LYS A 511 11.02 -5.06 -19.25
N GLU A 512 11.95 -4.69 -20.12
CA GLU A 512 12.41 -5.62 -21.13
C GLU A 512 13.01 -6.79 -20.36
N LYS A 513 12.24 -7.87 -20.25
CA LYS A 513 12.67 -9.16 -19.74
C LYS A 513 13.97 -9.50 -20.47
N LYS A 514 15.08 -9.67 -19.76
CA LYS A 514 16.30 -10.12 -20.42
C LYS A 514 16.04 -11.53 -20.96
N GLU A 515 16.52 -11.80 -22.17
CA GLU A 515 16.42 -13.13 -22.75
C GLU A 515 17.21 -14.11 -21.85
N GLY A 516 16.53 -15.10 -21.27
CA GLY A 516 17.09 -16.06 -20.32
C GLY A 516 16.81 -15.79 -18.83
N GLU A 517 16.05 -14.77 -18.48
CA GLU A 517 15.62 -14.48 -17.10
C GLU A 517 14.27 -15.15 -16.80
N VAL A 518 14.06 -15.62 -15.57
CA VAL A 518 12.78 -16.11 -15.06
C VAL A 518 12.34 -15.21 -13.92
N ASP A 519 11.11 -14.72 -13.97
CA ASP A 519 10.59 -13.69 -13.07
C ASP A 519 9.36 -14.17 -12.28
N ASP A 520 9.00 -13.42 -11.23
CA ASP A 520 7.76 -13.60 -10.45
C ASP A 520 7.71 -14.93 -9.67
N ILE A 521 8.86 -15.47 -9.28
CA ILE A 521 8.92 -16.68 -8.46
C ILE A 521 8.63 -16.35 -6.99
N THR A 522 7.84 -17.20 -6.34
CA THR A 522 7.57 -17.15 -4.90
C THR A 522 8.17 -18.39 -4.20
N LEU A 523 8.99 -18.19 -3.16
CA LEU A 523 9.55 -19.25 -2.32
C LEU A 523 8.95 -19.19 -0.91
N ILE A 524 8.37 -20.28 -0.45
CA ILE A 524 7.75 -20.43 0.87
C ILE A 524 8.43 -21.58 1.61
N VAL A 525 8.91 -21.35 2.83
CA VAL A 525 9.53 -22.37 3.70
C VAL A 525 8.80 -22.40 5.04
N ASP A 526 8.03 -23.46 5.28
CA ASP A 526 7.27 -23.73 6.50
C ASP A 526 7.99 -24.76 7.38
N PHE A 527 8.38 -24.34 8.58
CA PHE A 527 9.12 -25.15 9.55
C PHE A 527 8.20 -26.05 10.40
N GLY A 528 6.89 -26.03 10.18
CA GLY A 528 5.92 -26.90 10.85
C GLY A 528 5.72 -26.60 12.34
N ASP A 529 6.17 -25.44 12.80
CA ASP A 529 6.03 -24.90 14.17
C ASP A 529 5.43 -23.49 14.18
N SER A 530 4.67 -23.16 13.12
CA SER A 530 4.10 -21.83 12.82
C SER A 530 5.13 -20.78 12.39
N THR A 531 6.42 -21.14 12.27
CA THR A 531 7.41 -20.31 11.59
C THR A 531 7.32 -20.55 10.09
N VAL A 532 7.09 -19.48 9.31
CA VAL A 532 7.10 -19.50 7.84
C VAL A 532 7.98 -18.38 7.34
N LYS A 533 8.87 -18.67 6.40
CA LYS A 533 9.60 -17.67 5.62
C LYS A 533 9.03 -17.60 4.21
N LEU A 534 8.87 -16.39 3.69
CA LEU A 534 8.31 -16.13 2.37
C LEU A 534 9.19 -15.09 1.66
N TRP A 535 9.50 -15.38 0.41
CA TRP A 535 10.15 -14.48 -0.54
C TRP A 535 9.32 -14.45 -1.82
N ASP A 536 9.01 -13.27 -2.32
CA ASP A 536 8.21 -13.01 -3.52
C ASP A 536 8.97 -12.12 -4.52
N ASP A 537 8.46 -11.99 -5.75
CA ASP A 537 9.07 -11.20 -6.84
C ASP A 537 10.55 -11.59 -7.08
N ILE A 538 10.86 -12.89 -7.00
CA ILE A 538 12.21 -13.39 -7.24
C ILE A 538 12.46 -13.49 -8.75
N SER A 539 13.57 -12.92 -9.19
CA SER A 539 14.11 -13.06 -10.55
C SER A 539 15.39 -13.89 -10.50
N THR A 540 15.53 -14.86 -11.40
CA THR A 540 16.67 -15.79 -11.46
C THR A 540 16.96 -16.22 -12.92
N ASP A 541 17.98 -17.02 -13.17
CA ASP A 541 18.32 -17.48 -14.52
C ASP A 541 17.43 -18.65 -14.95
N GLU A 542 17.15 -18.80 -16.25
CA GLU A 542 16.29 -19.87 -16.80
C GLU A 542 16.79 -21.30 -16.56
N ASP A 543 18.08 -21.43 -16.21
CA ASP A 543 18.73 -22.70 -15.92
C ASP A 543 18.73 -23.04 -14.40
N ASP A 544 18.27 -22.12 -13.54
CA ASP A 544 18.26 -22.36 -12.09
C ASP A 544 17.21 -23.39 -11.68
N THR A 545 17.56 -24.22 -10.71
CA THR A 545 16.63 -25.21 -10.16
C THR A 545 16.02 -24.76 -8.84
N VAL A 546 14.95 -25.43 -8.42
CA VAL A 546 14.36 -25.26 -7.07
C VAL A 546 15.41 -25.39 -5.97
N PHE A 547 16.43 -26.22 -6.17
CA PHE A 547 17.52 -26.38 -5.21
C PHE A 547 18.48 -25.20 -5.20
N ASP A 548 18.81 -24.65 -6.37
CA ASP A 548 19.68 -23.47 -6.48
C ASP A 548 19.00 -22.27 -5.81
N LEU A 549 17.72 -22.06 -6.14
CA LEU A 549 16.89 -21.05 -5.50
C LEU A 549 16.86 -21.23 -3.97
N LEU A 550 16.59 -22.44 -3.46
CA LEU A 550 16.55 -22.65 -2.00
C LEU A 550 17.88 -22.29 -1.32
N ARG A 551 19.02 -22.56 -1.95
CA ARG A 551 20.35 -22.28 -1.40
C ARG A 551 20.70 -20.80 -1.34
N ASP A 552 20.10 -19.99 -2.20
CA ASP A 552 20.34 -18.55 -2.21
C ASP A 552 19.63 -17.84 -1.05
N TYR A 553 18.54 -18.44 -0.55
CA TYR A 553 17.70 -17.83 0.49
C TYR A 553 17.79 -18.50 1.87
N CYS A 554 18.32 -19.73 1.97
CA CYS A 554 18.38 -20.50 3.21
C CYS A 554 19.77 -21.15 3.44
N ASP A 555 20.09 -21.44 4.71
CA ASP A 555 21.22 -22.32 5.02
C ASP A 555 20.81 -23.79 4.86
N VAL A 556 21.32 -24.46 3.82
CA VAL A 556 20.86 -25.79 3.40
C VAL A 556 21.95 -26.82 3.57
N GLU A 557 21.68 -27.86 4.36
CA GLU A 557 22.48 -29.09 4.35
C GLU A 557 21.81 -30.14 3.44
N TYR A 558 22.63 -30.85 2.66
CA TYR A 558 22.12 -31.80 1.68
C TYR A 558 23.08 -32.95 1.39
N GLU A 559 22.52 -34.05 0.88
CA GLU A 559 23.26 -35.18 0.33
C GLU A 559 23.07 -35.25 -1.19
N ASP A 560 24.18 -35.18 -1.93
CA ASP A 560 24.18 -35.32 -3.39
C ASP A 560 24.35 -36.79 -3.80
N TYR A 561 23.36 -37.31 -4.53
CA TYR A 561 23.35 -38.67 -5.07
C TYR A 561 23.68 -38.73 -6.57
N GLY A 562 24.32 -37.70 -7.11
CA GLY A 562 24.74 -37.58 -8.51
C GLY A 562 23.55 -37.61 -9.46
N GLU A 563 23.50 -38.59 -10.38
CA GLU A 563 22.41 -38.71 -11.35
C GLU A 563 21.02 -38.87 -10.71
N ASN A 564 20.93 -39.28 -9.43
CA ASN A 564 19.66 -39.40 -8.73
C ASN A 564 19.15 -38.06 -8.18
N GLY A 565 19.99 -37.03 -8.15
CA GLY A 565 19.66 -35.69 -7.64
C GLY A 565 20.09 -35.47 -6.18
N VAL A 566 19.65 -34.35 -5.62
CA VAL A 566 19.97 -33.89 -4.27
C VAL A 566 18.82 -34.18 -3.30
N LEU A 567 19.18 -34.70 -2.12
CA LEU A 567 18.29 -34.80 -0.97
C LEU A 567 18.64 -33.70 0.03
N VAL A 568 17.74 -32.75 0.25
CA VAL A 568 17.88 -31.76 1.32
C VAL A 568 17.67 -32.45 2.68
N THR A 569 18.65 -32.32 3.56
CA THR A 569 18.67 -32.95 4.89
C THR A 569 18.41 -31.96 6.02
N SER A 570 18.68 -30.68 5.81
CA SER A 570 18.38 -29.61 6.77
C SER A 570 18.16 -28.28 6.05
N ILE A 571 17.28 -27.45 6.59
CA ILE A 571 17.10 -26.04 6.18
C ILE A 571 17.08 -25.21 7.46
N ASP A 572 17.97 -24.21 7.55
CA ASP A 572 18.13 -23.31 8.70
C ASP A 572 18.21 -24.03 10.06
N GLY A 573 18.86 -25.20 10.09
CA GLY A 573 19.08 -26.00 11.29
C GLY A 573 17.95 -26.98 11.66
N TYR A 574 16.87 -27.08 10.88
CA TYR A 574 15.82 -28.08 11.06
C TYR A 574 16.18 -29.35 10.29
N GLU A 575 16.71 -30.35 10.99
CA GLU A 575 17.21 -31.60 10.39
C GLU A 575 16.09 -32.62 10.14
N ASN A 576 16.19 -33.40 9.07
CA ASN A 576 15.35 -34.58 8.84
C ASN A 576 15.51 -35.61 9.98
N GLY A 577 14.40 -36.21 10.40
CA GLY A 577 14.38 -37.19 11.50
C GLY A 577 12.97 -37.67 11.82
N GLU A 578 12.39 -37.15 12.90
CA GLU A 578 10.97 -37.43 13.25
C GLU A 578 10.01 -36.83 12.22
N LYS A 579 10.33 -35.62 11.74
CA LYS A 579 9.73 -34.95 10.58
C LYS A 579 10.75 -34.86 9.45
N ASN A 580 10.28 -34.65 8.23
CA ASN A 580 11.15 -34.49 7.06
C ASN A 580 10.75 -33.26 6.25
N TRP A 581 11.72 -32.75 5.48
CA TRP A 581 11.49 -31.75 4.45
C TRP A 581 10.85 -32.36 3.22
N PHE A 582 9.74 -31.74 2.80
CA PHE A 582 9.08 -32.02 1.53
C PHE A 582 9.04 -30.74 0.72
N TYR A 583 9.17 -30.86 -0.60
CA TYR A 583 8.99 -29.72 -1.49
C TYR A 583 7.88 -29.98 -2.52
N GLY A 584 7.31 -28.89 -3.01
CA GLY A 584 6.38 -28.90 -4.11
C GLY A 584 6.36 -27.57 -4.85
N VAL A 585 5.73 -27.55 -6.02
CA VAL A 585 5.63 -26.37 -6.89
C VAL A 585 4.17 -26.20 -7.28
N ASN A 586 3.66 -24.97 -7.22
CA ASN A 586 2.28 -24.61 -7.56
C ASN A 586 1.23 -25.45 -6.81
N GLY A 587 1.48 -25.71 -5.51
CA GLY A 587 0.61 -26.49 -4.64
C GLY A 587 0.70 -28.01 -4.83
N GLU A 588 1.50 -28.52 -5.76
CA GLU A 588 1.64 -29.95 -6.03
C GLU A 588 2.97 -30.52 -5.53
N LYS A 589 2.93 -31.69 -4.87
CA LYS A 589 4.13 -32.42 -4.44
C LYS A 589 4.88 -32.94 -5.66
N ILE A 590 6.15 -32.56 -5.81
CA ILE A 590 6.96 -33.03 -6.94
C ILE A 590 7.59 -34.39 -6.61
N GLY A 591 7.50 -35.32 -7.56
CA GLY A 591 7.92 -36.72 -7.39
C GLY A 591 9.38 -37.01 -7.76
N TYR A 592 10.18 -35.99 -8.04
CA TYR A 592 11.60 -36.11 -8.38
C TYR A 592 12.43 -35.13 -7.52
N SER A 593 13.73 -35.02 -7.79
CA SER A 593 14.66 -34.21 -6.99
C SER A 593 14.49 -32.71 -7.25
N CYS A 594 14.61 -31.88 -6.21
CA CYS A 594 14.59 -30.42 -6.31
C CYS A 594 15.69 -29.88 -7.25
N SER A 595 16.85 -30.53 -7.29
CA SER A 595 17.97 -30.22 -8.19
C SER A 595 17.73 -30.58 -9.68
N LYS A 596 16.49 -30.91 -10.05
CA LYS A 596 16.11 -31.29 -11.42
C LYS A 596 14.87 -30.55 -11.91
N TYR A 597 14.25 -29.75 -11.05
CA TYR A 597 13.13 -28.92 -11.43
C TYR A 597 13.71 -27.54 -11.74
N GLU A 598 13.82 -27.20 -13.02
CA GLU A 598 14.13 -25.86 -13.52
C GLU A 598 12.94 -24.94 -13.22
N VAL A 599 13.19 -23.77 -12.65
CA VAL A 599 12.11 -22.86 -12.23
C VAL A 599 11.48 -22.15 -13.43
N GLU A 600 10.17 -21.95 -13.41
CA GLU A 600 9.42 -21.25 -14.46
C GLU A 600 8.81 -19.93 -13.95
N ASP A 601 8.46 -19.02 -14.89
CA ASP A 601 7.88 -17.72 -14.54
C ASP A 601 6.60 -17.91 -13.70
N GLY A 602 6.50 -17.21 -12.56
CA GLY A 602 5.33 -17.27 -11.70
C GLY A 602 5.25 -18.50 -10.78
N ASP A 603 6.29 -19.34 -10.72
CA ASP A 603 6.27 -20.55 -9.89
C ASP A 603 6.16 -20.24 -8.39
N ILE A 604 5.29 -20.97 -7.69
CA ILE A 604 5.16 -20.93 -6.24
C ILE A 604 5.76 -22.19 -5.63
N ILE A 605 6.98 -22.08 -5.12
CA ILE A 605 7.78 -23.16 -4.56
C ILE A 605 7.54 -23.24 -3.05
N ASN A 606 7.14 -24.40 -2.56
CA ASN A 606 6.83 -24.65 -1.15
C ASN A 606 7.76 -25.72 -0.56
N TRP A 607 8.40 -25.42 0.56
CA TRP A 607 9.13 -26.36 1.41
C TRP A 607 8.43 -26.49 2.75
N ILE A 608 8.17 -27.72 3.19
CA ILE A 608 7.36 -28.00 4.38
C ILE A 608 8.07 -29.03 5.24
N TYR A 609 8.28 -28.71 6.52
CA TYR A 609 8.84 -29.61 7.51
C TYR A 609 7.73 -30.29 8.32
N GLY A 610 7.44 -31.55 7.99
CA GLY A 610 6.29 -32.25 8.54
C GLY A 610 6.35 -33.77 8.44
N ASP A 611 5.22 -34.42 8.71
CA ASP A 611 5.05 -35.87 8.53
C ASP A 611 4.67 -36.23 7.08
N ASP A 612 4.05 -35.29 6.36
CA ASP A 612 3.72 -35.37 4.93
C ASP A 612 3.72 -33.96 4.31
N TYR A 613 3.63 -33.90 2.98
CA TYR A 613 3.45 -32.66 2.23
C TYR A 613 1.99 -32.22 2.28
N SER A 614 1.72 -31.13 2.98
CA SER A 614 0.41 -30.48 3.06
C SER A 614 0.62 -28.97 2.95
N PRO A 615 0.67 -28.41 1.73
CA PRO A 615 0.91 -26.99 1.54
C PRO A 615 -0.22 -26.16 2.20
N PRO A 616 0.10 -24.97 2.73
CA PRO A 616 -0.87 -24.08 3.33
C PRO A 616 -1.97 -23.63 2.37
#